data_AF-A0A955K1I9-F1
#
_entry.id   AF-A0A955K1I9-F1
#
_cell.length_a   1.000
_cell.length_b   1.000
_cell.length_c   1.000
_cell.angle_alpha   90.00
_cell.angle_beta   90.00
_cell.angle_gamma   90.00
#
_symmetry.space_group_name_H-M   'P 1'
#
loop_
_entity.id
_entity.type
_entity.pdbx_description
1 polymer ?
#
loop_
_entity_poly.entity_id
_entity_poly.type
_entity_poly.pdbx_seq_one_letter_code
_entity_poly.pdbx_strand_id
1 'polypeptide(L)'
;MQRREPAYSKFRQDLSDRNVINLNRVLEGYDGLGCEYITKRDVDTYQDLVGGSSEAGLVIAGSVALEIASKPENTEAQKLEWLTNANDNWSSVIDKGSRLGHISNFVIESAMQKSSLPSYMSLLLNSELPNTKVMQKYYADLCSVGNCMYDKFQNDYARRESDTFNSKPEVIKRIRLAGLIGELAVTMLFQRFVRNELGDKEQVALPSLFSQDRGINRNRGSTEVRAWDVTVFQQFDHDDIETPYLIQVKTTKNHPKKDKFHYTKDISMLHIKEDLAINDQEERRGFSPIHIIADLLSEQEGSDSPSTKTRLDQRTDKLLDVIND
;
A
#
# COMPACT_ATOMS: atom_id res chain seq x y z
N MET A 1 32.33 -6.08 49.03
CA MET A 1 32.46 -5.09 47.95
C MET A 1 31.89 -5.69 46.68
N GLN A 2 30.56 -5.67 46.51
CA GLN A 2 29.89 -6.16 45.29
C GLN A 2 29.70 -4.97 44.35
N ARG A 3 30.36 -4.99 43.19
CA ARG A 3 30.18 -3.99 42.14
C ARG A 3 28.74 -4.12 41.64
N ARG A 4 27.91 -3.13 41.96
CA ARG A 4 26.59 -2.97 41.34
C ARG A 4 26.82 -2.73 39.85
N GLU A 5 26.30 -3.62 39.01
CA GLU A 5 26.19 -3.33 37.59
C GLU A 5 25.39 -2.03 37.41
N PRO A 6 25.82 -1.13 36.49
CA PRO A 6 25.04 0.05 36.19
C PRO A 6 23.69 -0.38 35.62
N ALA A 7 22.60 0.22 36.10
CA ALA A 7 21.22 -0.02 35.66
C ALA A 7 21.03 0.03 34.12
N TYR A 8 22.01 0.58 33.40
CA TYR A 8 22.11 0.63 31.95
C TYR A 8 22.33 -0.74 31.28
N SER A 9 23.03 -1.71 31.90
CA SER A 9 23.20 -3.05 31.32
C SER A 9 21.90 -3.84 31.35
N LYS A 10 21.18 -3.75 32.48
CA LYS A 10 19.87 -4.39 32.69
C LYS A 10 18.79 -3.79 31.77
N PHE A 11 18.85 -2.49 31.48
CA PHE A 11 17.96 -1.82 30.52
C PHE A 11 18.20 -2.28 29.06
N ARG A 12 19.45 -2.55 28.66
CA ARG A 12 19.77 -3.12 27.35
C ARG A 12 19.34 -4.59 27.20
N GLN A 13 19.42 -5.35 28.28
CA GLN A 13 18.99 -6.75 28.31
C GLN A 13 17.45 -6.86 28.30
N ASP A 14 16.75 -5.94 28.97
CA ASP A 14 15.30 -5.81 28.87
C ASP A 14 14.82 -5.35 27.48
N LEU A 15 15.67 -4.66 26.70
CA LEU A 15 15.39 -4.27 25.31
C LEU A 15 15.64 -5.40 24.30
N SER A 16 16.58 -6.31 24.56
CA SER A 16 16.79 -7.48 23.68
C SER A 16 15.63 -8.47 23.73
N ASP A 17 14.97 -8.57 24.89
CA ASP A 17 13.88 -9.52 25.13
C ASP A 17 12.49 -8.96 24.75
N ARG A 18 12.39 -7.64 24.50
CA ARG A 18 11.16 -6.94 24.07
C ARG A 18 11.04 -6.75 22.55
N ASN A 19 11.87 -7.41 21.75
CA ASN A 19 11.81 -7.39 20.28
C ASN A 19 10.54 -8.02 19.68
N VAL A 20 9.60 -8.47 20.50
CA VAL A 20 8.22 -8.68 20.10
C VAL A 20 7.43 -7.45 20.59
N ILE A 21 7.63 -6.31 19.90
CA ILE A 21 6.75 -5.16 20.08
C ILE A 21 5.35 -5.62 19.70
N ASN A 22 4.55 -5.82 20.75
CA ASN A 22 3.14 -6.04 20.67
C ASN A 22 2.56 -4.74 20.12
N LEU A 23 2.37 -4.64 18.80
CA LEU A 23 1.81 -3.47 18.10
C LEU A 23 0.57 -2.92 18.82
N ASN A 24 -0.21 -3.81 19.46
CA ASN A 24 -1.38 -3.47 20.28
C ASN A 24 -1.06 -2.53 21.45
N ARG A 25 0.12 -2.62 22.08
CA ARG A 25 0.49 -1.80 23.23
C ARG A 25 0.95 -0.40 22.85
N VAL A 26 1.49 -0.24 21.64
CA VAL A 26 1.78 1.08 21.04
C VAL A 26 0.47 1.81 20.71
N LEU A 27 -0.59 1.06 20.38
CA LEU A 27 -1.93 1.59 20.11
C LEU A 27 -2.72 1.88 21.40
N GLU A 28 -2.50 1.13 22.49
CA GLU A 28 -3.17 1.35 23.79
C GLU A 28 -2.76 2.65 24.51
N GLY A 29 -1.59 3.23 24.21
CA GLY A 29 -1.16 4.51 24.79
C GLY A 29 -1.87 5.74 24.22
N TYR A 30 -2.63 5.59 23.13
CA TYR A 30 -3.35 6.65 22.43
C TYR A 30 -4.84 6.75 22.82
N ASP A 31 -5.31 5.96 23.79
CA ASP A 31 -6.71 5.87 24.28
C ASP A 31 -7.27 7.18 24.92
N GLY A 32 -6.58 8.33 24.80
CA GLY A 32 -6.95 9.58 25.50
C GLY A 32 -6.94 10.88 24.70
N LEU A 33 -6.54 10.88 23.42
CA LEU A 33 -6.56 12.08 22.59
C LEU A 33 -7.65 11.93 21.53
N GLY A 34 -8.75 12.66 21.74
CA GLY A 34 -9.85 12.76 20.79
C GLY A 34 -9.35 13.11 19.38
N CYS A 35 -10.08 12.59 18.39
CA CYS A 35 -9.93 12.93 16.98
C CYS A 35 -9.80 14.44 16.81
N GLU A 36 -8.80 14.87 16.03
CA GLU A 36 -9.04 15.86 14.96
C GLU A 36 -7.79 16.16 14.11
N TYR A 37 -6.55 15.90 14.56
CA TYR A 37 -5.37 16.19 13.72
C TYR A 37 -4.23 15.22 13.98
N ILE A 38 -3.69 14.58 12.93
CA ILE A 38 -2.30 14.10 12.96
C ILE A 38 -1.41 15.33 12.85
N THR A 39 -0.61 15.58 13.87
CA THR A 39 0.30 16.71 14.01
C THR A 39 1.75 16.27 13.77
N LYS A 40 2.66 17.22 13.52
CA LYS A 40 4.11 16.97 13.48
C LYS A 40 4.62 16.26 14.74
N ARG A 41 4.02 16.55 15.90
CA ARG A 41 4.31 15.91 17.18
C ARG A 41 3.96 14.42 17.18
N ASP A 42 2.92 14.01 16.46
CA ASP A 42 2.55 12.60 16.32
C ASP A 42 3.55 11.84 15.45
N VAL A 43 4.07 12.47 14.39
CA VAL A 43 5.16 11.91 13.55
C VAL A 43 6.41 11.69 14.39
N ASP A 44 6.83 12.70 15.15
CA ASP A 44 8.01 12.62 16.03
C ASP A 44 7.80 11.54 17.11
N THR A 45 6.60 11.45 17.69
CA THR A 45 6.25 10.44 18.71
C THR A 45 6.23 9.01 18.13
N TYR A 46 5.75 8.83 16.90
CA TYR A 46 5.80 7.53 16.19
C TYR A 46 7.23 7.14 15.82
N GLN A 47 8.04 8.09 15.33
CA GLN A 47 9.45 7.84 15.06
C GLN A 47 10.19 7.45 16.35
N ASP A 48 9.93 8.11 17.47
CA ASP A 48 10.55 7.76 18.75
C ASP A 48 10.07 6.38 19.28
N LEU A 49 8.78 6.02 19.11
CA LEU A 49 8.20 4.76 19.60
C LEU A 49 8.60 3.52 18.80
N VAL A 50 8.79 3.64 17.48
CA VAL A 50 9.11 2.51 16.58
C VAL A 50 10.63 2.42 16.31
N GLY A 51 11.42 3.27 16.97
CA GLY A 51 12.85 3.45 16.75
C GLY A 51 13.09 4.07 15.37
N GLY A 52 13.19 5.41 15.31
CA GLY A 52 12.96 6.28 14.14
C GLY A 52 13.76 6.04 12.86
N SER A 53 14.56 4.97 12.80
CA SER A 53 15.27 4.49 11.61
C SER A 53 14.84 3.08 11.17
N SER A 54 13.80 2.49 11.78
CA SER A 54 13.22 1.22 11.34
C SER A 54 12.47 1.41 10.01
N GLU A 55 12.46 0.38 9.16
CA GLU A 55 11.78 0.46 7.85
C GLU A 55 10.30 0.82 8.03
N ALA A 56 9.62 0.19 9.01
CA ALA A 56 8.23 0.46 9.33
C ALA A 56 7.98 1.91 9.74
N GLY A 57 8.84 2.47 10.61
CA GLY A 57 8.73 3.87 11.05
C GLY A 57 8.86 4.85 9.89
N LEU A 58 9.82 4.61 8.98
CA LEU A 58 10.04 5.44 7.80
C LEU A 58 8.87 5.34 6.79
N VAL A 59 8.31 4.15 6.54
CA VAL A 59 7.11 4.02 5.67
C VAL A 59 5.93 4.82 6.22
N ILE A 60 5.68 4.71 7.53
CA ILE A 60 4.61 5.45 8.21
C ILE A 60 4.88 6.95 8.13
N ALA A 61 6.11 7.39 8.43
CA ALA A 61 6.48 8.80 8.37
C ALA A 61 6.27 9.38 6.97
N GLY A 62 6.64 8.64 5.91
CA GLY A 62 6.40 9.08 4.55
C GLY A 62 4.91 9.16 4.20
N SER A 63 4.11 8.20 4.65
CA SER A 63 2.65 8.20 4.43
C SER A 63 1.96 9.36 5.16
N VAL A 64 2.37 9.64 6.40
CA VAL A 64 1.84 10.79 7.16
C VAL A 64 2.28 12.12 6.54
N ALA A 65 3.51 12.22 6.04
CA ALA A 65 3.97 13.42 5.35
C ALA A 65 3.11 13.69 4.09
N LEU A 66 2.79 12.65 3.30
CA LEU A 66 1.88 12.77 2.17
C LEU A 66 0.47 13.19 2.60
N GLU A 67 -0.07 12.59 3.67
CA GLU A 67 -1.36 12.95 4.25
C GLU A 67 -1.39 14.43 4.67
N ILE A 68 -0.33 14.92 5.34
CA ILE A 68 -0.21 16.34 5.70
C ILE A 68 -0.16 17.19 4.43
N ALA A 69 0.62 16.84 3.40
CA ALA A 69 0.67 17.59 2.15
C ALA A 69 -0.70 17.75 1.47
N SER A 70 -1.61 16.78 1.66
CA SER A 70 -2.95 16.83 1.09
C SER A 70 -3.92 17.82 1.77
N LYS A 71 -3.56 18.35 2.94
CA LYS A 71 -4.45 19.24 3.70
C LYS A 71 -4.67 20.58 2.99
N PRO A 72 -5.94 21.03 2.84
CA PRO A 72 -6.28 22.22 2.06
C PRO A 72 -5.71 23.52 2.66
N GLU A 73 -5.47 23.57 3.98
CA GLU A 73 -4.89 24.73 4.66
C GLU A 73 -3.38 24.93 4.39
N ASN A 74 -2.70 23.94 3.82
CA ASN A 74 -1.27 24.05 3.54
C ASN A 74 -1.00 24.90 2.30
N THR A 75 -0.09 25.86 2.43
CA THR A 75 0.48 26.61 1.31
C THR A 75 1.26 25.70 0.37
N GLU A 76 1.43 26.11 -0.89
CA GLU A 76 2.22 25.36 -1.88
C GLU A 76 3.64 25.01 -1.37
N ALA A 77 4.30 25.96 -0.71
CA ALA A 77 5.62 25.75 -0.12
C ALA A 77 5.60 24.68 0.98
N GLN A 78 4.57 24.66 1.84
CA GLN A 78 4.40 23.63 2.87
C GLN A 78 4.09 22.26 2.24
N LYS A 79 3.23 22.21 1.22
CA LYS A 79 2.93 20.98 0.50
C LYS A 79 4.20 20.39 -0.11
N LEU A 80 5.02 21.22 -0.76
CA LEU A 80 6.29 20.78 -1.35
C LEU A 80 7.29 20.27 -0.30
N GLU A 81 7.40 20.93 0.85
CA GLU A 81 8.22 20.47 1.98
C GLU A 81 7.78 19.07 2.43
N TRP A 82 6.48 18.86 2.63
CA TRP A 82 5.93 17.58 3.07
C TRP A 82 6.07 16.47 2.01
N LEU A 83 5.89 16.79 0.73
CA LEU A 83 6.14 15.85 -0.38
C LEU A 83 7.61 15.46 -0.47
N THR A 84 8.53 16.39 -0.20
CA THR A 84 9.97 16.11 -0.11
C THR A 84 10.27 15.19 1.08
N ASN A 85 9.69 15.47 2.25
CA ASN A 85 9.82 14.60 3.42
C ASN A 85 9.28 13.19 3.16
N ALA A 86 8.17 13.06 2.42
CA ALA A 86 7.62 11.77 2.02
C ALA A 86 8.62 10.98 1.14
N ASN A 87 9.16 11.65 0.11
CA ASN A 87 10.19 11.07 -0.77
C ASN A 87 11.41 10.58 0.00
N ASP A 88 11.93 11.39 0.92
CA ASP A 88 13.17 11.09 1.65
C ASP A 88 13.00 9.88 2.58
N ASN A 89 11.85 9.79 3.23
CA ASN A 89 11.52 8.65 4.09
C ASN A 89 11.41 7.35 3.28
N TRP A 90 10.65 7.33 2.19
CA TRP A 90 10.53 6.12 1.35
C TRP A 90 11.84 5.76 0.65
N SER A 91 12.60 6.76 0.18
CA SER A 91 13.94 6.54 -0.39
C SER A 91 14.88 5.92 0.62
N SER A 92 14.85 6.36 1.88
CA SER A 92 15.66 5.78 2.95
C SER A 92 15.35 4.30 3.18
N VAL A 93 14.08 3.88 3.07
CA VAL A 93 13.69 2.46 3.16
C VAL A 93 14.23 1.67 1.98
N ILE A 94 14.07 2.18 0.76
CA ILE A 94 14.54 1.52 -0.47
C ILE A 94 16.06 1.37 -0.46
N ASP A 95 16.79 2.41 -0.08
CA ASP A 95 18.25 2.41 0.01
C ASP A 95 18.74 1.42 1.07
N LYS A 96 18.06 1.35 2.21
CA LYS A 96 18.36 0.39 3.27
C LYS A 96 18.15 -1.05 2.79
N GLY A 97 17.04 -1.34 2.12
CA GLY A 97 16.78 -2.64 1.52
C GLY A 97 17.85 -3.05 0.50
N SER A 98 18.23 -2.12 -0.37
CA SER A 98 19.26 -2.32 -1.39
C SER A 98 20.63 -2.61 -0.77
N ARG A 99 21.05 -1.86 0.24
CA ARG A 99 22.33 -2.08 0.95
C ARG A 99 22.39 -3.41 1.69
N LEU A 100 21.25 -3.88 2.20
CA LEU A 100 21.15 -5.16 2.89
C LEU A 100 20.96 -6.35 1.94
N GLY A 101 20.82 -6.11 0.62
CA GLY A 101 20.50 -7.14 -0.36
C GLY A 101 19.17 -7.85 -0.05
N HIS A 102 18.24 -7.16 0.60
CA HIS A 102 17.01 -7.74 1.12
C HIS A 102 15.79 -6.89 0.70
N ILE A 103 14.88 -7.52 -0.05
CA ILE A 103 13.62 -6.91 -0.46
C ILE A 103 12.56 -7.27 0.59
N SER A 104 12.32 -6.36 1.53
CA SER A 104 11.25 -6.48 2.53
C SER A 104 9.90 -6.00 1.96
N ASN A 105 8.79 -6.31 2.63
CA ASN A 105 7.49 -5.76 2.24
C ASN A 105 7.48 -4.23 2.34
N PHE A 106 8.25 -3.65 3.28
CA PHE A 106 8.38 -2.20 3.43
C PHE A 106 9.13 -1.55 2.28
N VAL A 107 10.11 -2.26 1.70
CA VAL A 107 10.83 -1.81 0.50
C VAL A 107 9.86 -1.74 -0.68
N ILE A 108 9.06 -2.79 -0.89
CA ILE A 108 8.06 -2.81 -1.97
C ILE A 108 6.99 -1.74 -1.76
N GLU A 109 6.46 -1.62 -0.55
CA GLU A 109 5.46 -0.60 -0.20
C GLU A 109 6.02 0.82 -0.43
N SER A 110 7.24 1.10 0.05
CA SER A 110 7.92 2.39 -0.19
C SER A 110 8.16 2.66 -1.66
N ALA A 111 8.56 1.65 -2.44
CA ALA A 111 8.78 1.80 -3.87
C ALA A 111 7.48 2.11 -4.62
N MET A 112 6.39 1.44 -4.26
CA MET A 112 5.05 1.73 -4.77
C MET A 112 4.63 3.17 -4.44
N GLN A 113 4.72 3.60 -3.18
CA GLN A 113 4.38 4.99 -2.78
C GLN A 113 5.25 6.04 -3.48
N LYS A 114 6.56 5.79 -3.57
CA LYS A 114 7.49 6.68 -4.24
C LYS A 114 7.17 6.81 -5.73
N SER A 115 6.77 5.73 -6.39
CA SER A 115 6.37 5.77 -7.80
C SER A 115 5.14 6.66 -8.05
N SER A 116 4.19 6.72 -7.10
CA SER A 116 3.02 7.59 -7.19
C SER A 116 3.29 9.06 -6.87
N LEU A 117 4.45 9.40 -6.29
CA LEU A 117 4.72 10.75 -5.81
C LEU A 117 4.62 11.84 -6.90
N PRO A 118 5.13 11.66 -8.14
CA PRO A 118 4.95 12.64 -9.20
C PRO A 118 3.48 12.92 -9.56
N SER A 119 2.63 11.88 -9.50
CA SER A 119 1.18 12.03 -9.69
C SER A 119 0.58 12.84 -8.54
N TYR A 120 0.98 12.55 -7.29
CA TYR A 120 0.57 13.35 -6.14
C TYR A 120 1.05 14.80 -6.18
N MET A 121 2.25 15.07 -6.68
CA MET A 121 2.72 16.43 -6.88
C MET A 121 1.82 17.18 -7.89
N SER A 122 1.41 16.52 -8.96
CA SER A 122 0.50 17.11 -9.96
C SER A 122 -0.85 17.45 -9.32
N LEU A 123 -1.44 16.51 -8.58
CA LEU A 123 -2.73 16.70 -7.92
C LEU A 123 -2.67 17.78 -6.83
N LEU A 124 -1.65 17.75 -5.96
CA LEU A 124 -1.64 18.58 -4.75
C LEU A 124 -1.07 19.99 -4.96
N LEU A 125 -0.16 20.16 -5.92
CA LEU A 125 0.47 21.45 -6.22
C LEU A 125 -0.21 22.15 -7.40
N ASN A 126 -0.54 21.41 -8.45
CA ASN A 126 -1.07 21.99 -9.68
C ASN A 126 -2.61 21.90 -9.76
N SER A 127 -3.24 21.07 -8.92
CA SER A 127 -4.67 20.76 -9.00
C SER A 127 -5.06 20.20 -10.39
N GLU A 128 -4.18 19.39 -10.97
CA GLU A 128 -4.37 18.77 -12.29
C GLU A 128 -4.03 17.29 -12.24
N LEU A 129 -4.66 16.50 -13.12
CA LEU A 129 -4.22 15.14 -13.38
C LEU A 129 -2.79 15.12 -13.97
N PRO A 130 -1.96 14.13 -13.60
CA PRO A 130 -0.62 13.98 -14.18
C PRO A 130 -0.69 13.86 -15.69
N ASN A 131 0.23 14.52 -16.39
CA ASN A 131 0.33 14.40 -17.83
C ASN A 131 0.79 13.00 -18.27
N THR A 132 0.62 12.72 -19.57
CA THR A 132 1.00 11.48 -20.24
C THR A 132 2.40 10.98 -19.89
N LYS A 133 3.41 11.85 -19.85
CA LYS A 133 4.79 11.46 -19.54
C LYS A 133 4.91 10.96 -18.09
N VAL A 134 4.23 11.61 -17.17
CA VAL A 134 4.20 11.22 -15.75
C VAL A 134 3.47 9.89 -15.59
N MET A 135 2.32 9.72 -16.26
CA MET A 135 1.52 8.48 -16.21
C MET A 135 2.25 7.27 -16.79
N GLN A 136 2.88 7.42 -17.95
CA GLN A 136 3.68 6.35 -18.56
C GLN A 136 4.87 5.97 -17.68
N LYS A 137 5.54 6.96 -17.09
CA LYS A 137 6.62 6.72 -16.13
C LYS A 137 6.10 6.00 -14.89
N TYR A 138 4.95 6.42 -14.37
CA TYR A 138 4.33 5.81 -13.20
C TYR A 138 4.02 4.33 -13.46
N TYR A 139 3.38 4.00 -14.59
CA TYR A 139 3.11 2.60 -14.96
C TYR A 139 4.39 1.77 -15.13
N ALA A 140 5.42 2.34 -15.76
CA ALA A 140 6.72 1.66 -15.90
C ALA A 140 7.39 1.40 -14.54
N ASP A 141 7.36 2.39 -13.64
CA ASP A 141 7.89 2.25 -12.28
C ASP A 141 7.08 1.20 -11.48
N LEU A 142 5.75 1.17 -11.61
CA LEU A 142 4.91 0.12 -11.03
C LEU A 142 5.26 -1.27 -11.57
N CYS A 143 5.54 -1.41 -12.86
CA CYS A 143 6.01 -2.68 -13.43
C CYS A 143 7.37 -3.09 -12.83
N SER A 144 8.29 -2.15 -12.61
CA SER A 144 9.54 -2.44 -11.91
C SER A 144 9.30 -2.92 -10.47
N VAL A 145 8.35 -2.31 -9.76
CA VAL A 145 7.95 -2.75 -8.41
C VAL A 145 7.30 -4.14 -8.46
N GLY A 146 6.47 -4.39 -9.47
CA GLY A 146 5.85 -5.69 -9.77
C GLY A 146 6.88 -6.79 -9.99
N ASN A 147 7.92 -6.52 -10.78
CA ASN A 147 9.04 -7.44 -10.97
C ASN A 147 9.74 -7.78 -9.65
N CYS A 148 10.09 -6.76 -8.84
CA CYS A 148 10.69 -7.00 -7.52
C CYS A 148 9.78 -7.82 -6.59
N MET A 149 8.47 -7.56 -6.62
CA MET A 149 7.48 -8.32 -5.86
C MET A 149 7.37 -9.77 -6.35
N TYR A 150 7.38 -9.98 -7.67
CA TYR A 150 7.33 -11.29 -8.30
C TYR A 150 8.55 -12.13 -7.94
N ASP A 151 9.76 -11.57 -8.08
CA ASP A 151 11.01 -12.23 -7.68
C ASP A 151 11.02 -12.57 -6.20
N LYS A 152 10.58 -11.64 -5.35
CA LYS A 152 10.44 -11.87 -3.92
C LYS A 152 9.49 -13.04 -3.65
N PHE A 153 8.32 -13.05 -4.29
CA PHE A 153 7.32 -14.10 -4.12
C PHE A 153 7.86 -15.48 -4.53
N GLN A 154 8.54 -15.57 -5.69
CA GLN A 154 9.15 -16.80 -6.19
C GLN A 154 10.22 -17.32 -5.23
N ASN A 155 11.12 -16.46 -4.76
CA ASN A 155 12.17 -16.81 -3.79
C ASN A 155 11.59 -17.25 -2.44
N ASP A 156 10.58 -16.53 -1.95
CA ASP A 156 9.88 -16.86 -0.71
C ASP A 156 9.05 -18.15 -0.84
N TYR A 157 8.65 -18.56 -2.05
CA TYR A 157 7.96 -19.82 -2.32
C TYR A 157 8.94 -20.99 -2.47
N ALA A 158 10.05 -20.82 -3.21
CA ALA A 158 11.10 -21.82 -3.36
C ALA A 158 11.73 -22.23 -2.01
N ARG A 159 11.88 -21.28 -1.08
CA ARG A 159 12.32 -21.55 0.29
C ARG A 159 11.31 -22.33 1.15
N ARG A 160 10.05 -22.50 0.71
CA ARG A 160 9.00 -23.21 1.47
C ARG A 160 8.99 -24.71 1.25
N GLU A 161 9.56 -25.21 0.16
CA GLU A 161 9.68 -26.66 -0.04
C GLU A 161 10.68 -27.32 0.93
N SER A 162 11.49 -26.51 1.64
CA SER A 162 12.48 -27.01 2.61
C SER A 162 12.07 -26.92 4.08
N ASP A 163 11.00 -26.18 4.46
CA ASP A 163 10.84 -25.73 5.84
C ASP A 163 9.38 -25.70 6.34
N THR A 164 9.02 -26.66 7.22
CA THR A 164 7.75 -26.69 7.97
C THR A 164 7.74 -25.63 9.09
N PHE A 165 7.36 -24.39 8.78
CA PHE A 165 7.28 -23.30 9.77
C PHE A 165 5.85 -22.77 10.01
N ASN A 166 5.33 -23.03 11.22
CA ASN A 166 4.04 -22.55 11.75
C ASN A 166 4.24 -21.53 12.89
N SER A 167 4.94 -20.41 12.66
CA SER A 167 5.08 -19.35 13.68
C SER A 167 4.16 -18.15 13.39
N LYS A 168 3.60 -17.54 14.46
CA LYS A 168 2.67 -16.40 14.37
C LYS A 168 3.24 -15.16 13.63
N PRO A 169 4.52 -14.78 13.78
CA PRO A 169 5.10 -13.66 13.03
C PRO A 169 5.08 -13.87 11.51
N GLU A 170 5.25 -15.12 11.06
CA GLU A 170 5.23 -15.48 9.64
C GLU A 170 3.81 -15.37 9.05
N VAL A 171 2.78 -15.66 9.83
CA VAL A 171 1.38 -15.47 9.40
C VAL A 171 1.06 -13.98 9.17
N ILE A 172 1.52 -13.09 10.05
CA ILE A 172 1.30 -11.63 9.90
C ILE A 172 2.05 -11.09 8.67
N LYS A 173 3.31 -11.51 8.47
CA LYS A 173 4.09 -11.17 7.27
C LYS A 173 3.38 -11.62 5.99
N ARG A 174 2.80 -12.83 5.98
CA ARG A 174 2.04 -13.38 4.84
C ARG A 174 0.76 -12.61 4.55
N ILE A 175 -0.01 -12.23 5.57
CA ILE A 175 -1.25 -11.45 5.39
C ILE A 175 -0.92 -10.05 4.83
N ARG A 176 0.11 -9.39 5.37
CA ARG A 176 0.55 -8.08 4.85
C ARG A 176 1.05 -8.17 3.40
N LEU A 177 1.80 -9.23 3.09
CA LEU A 177 2.25 -9.49 1.71
C LEU A 177 1.06 -9.72 0.77
N ALA A 178 0.07 -10.51 1.18
CA ALA A 178 -1.11 -10.77 0.34
C ALA A 178 -1.96 -9.51 0.08
N GLY A 179 -2.08 -8.62 1.05
CA GLY A 179 -2.71 -7.31 0.88
C GLY A 179 -1.96 -6.44 -0.11
N LEU A 180 -0.64 -6.28 0.08
CA LEU A 180 0.21 -5.45 -0.77
C LEU A 180 0.31 -5.95 -2.22
N ILE A 181 0.39 -7.26 -2.44
CA ILE A 181 0.33 -7.83 -3.80
C ILE A 181 -1.03 -7.50 -4.45
N GLY A 182 -2.12 -7.57 -3.68
CA GLY A 182 -3.44 -7.25 -4.18
C GLY A 182 -3.58 -5.79 -4.60
N GLU A 183 -3.16 -4.87 -3.73
CA GLU A 183 -3.15 -3.43 -4.00
C GLU A 183 -2.34 -3.09 -5.26
N LEU A 184 -1.13 -3.65 -5.37
CA LEU A 184 -0.26 -3.47 -6.53
C LEU A 184 -0.89 -4.03 -7.81
N ALA A 185 -1.46 -5.24 -7.76
CA ALA A 185 -2.11 -5.86 -8.92
C ALA A 185 -3.27 -5.01 -9.45
N VAL A 186 -4.13 -4.53 -8.55
CA VAL A 186 -5.29 -3.69 -8.89
C VAL A 186 -4.84 -2.34 -9.45
N THR A 187 -3.86 -1.70 -8.80
CA THR A 187 -3.29 -0.43 -9.27
C THR A 187 -2.69 -0.58 -10.67
N MET A 188 -1.87 -1.61 -10.91
CA MET A 188 -1.28 -1.86 -12.23
C MET A 188 -2.33 -2.17 -13.29
N LEU A 189 -3.34 -2.99 -12.96
CA LEU A 189 -4.40 -3.36 -13.90
C LEU A 189 -5.22 -2.13 -14.34
N PHE A 190 -5.54 -1.24 -13.39
CA PHE A 190 -6.23 0.02 -13.68
C PHE A 190 -5.36 0.96 -14.52
N GLN A 191 -4.08 1.11 -14.16
CA GLN A 191 -3.16 1.97 -14.90
C GLN A 191 -2.92 1.48 -16.34
N ARG A 192 -2.92 0.16 -16.55
CA ARG A 192 -2.93 -0.43 -17.91
C ARG A 192 -4.16 0.01 -18.69
N PHE A 193 -5.35 -0.04 -18.08
CA PHE A 193 -6.60 0.37 -18.72
C PHE A 193 -6.58 1.85 -19.11
N VAL A 194 -6.22 2.73 -18.18
CA VAL A 194 -6.09 4.18 -18.44
C VAL A 194 -5.18 4.45 -19.64
N ARG A 195 -4.01 3.79 -19.66
CA ARG A 195 -3.02 3.96 -20.73
C ARG A 195 -3.53 3.49 -22.09
N ASN A 196 -4.26 2.38 -22.13
CA ASN A 196 -4.67 1.75 -23.38
C ASN A 196 -5.96 2.32 -23.96
N GLU A 197 -6.94 2.67 -23.11
CA GLU A 197 -8.33 2.91 -23.54
C GLU A 197 -8.80 4.35 -23.31
N LEU A 198 -8.38 5.01 -22.22
CA LEU A 198 -8.86 6.37 -21.87
C LEU A 198 -7.93 7.49 -22.36
N GLY A 199 -6.70 7.14 -22.72
CA GLY A 199 -5.64 8.12 -22.91
C GLY A 199 -5.15 8.65 -21.55
N ASP A 200 -3.85 8.90 -21.44
CA ASP A 200 -3.12 9.11 -20.17
C ASP A 200 -3.48 10.42 -19.40
N LYS A 201 -4.72 10.95 -19.47
CA LYS A 201 -5.14 12.22 -18.87
C LYS A 201 -6.54 12.22 -18.25
N GLU A 202 -7.34 11.17 -18.39
CA GLU A 202 -8.71 11.19 -17.88
C GLU A 202 -8.81 10.70 -16.43
N GLN A 203 -7.97 9.72 -16.06
CA GLN A 203 -8.01 9.10 -14.74
C GLN A 203 -6.62 8.69 -14.26
N VAL A 204 -6.45 8.59 -12.94
CA VAL A 204 -5.27 7.97 -12.32
C VAL A 204 -5.67 7.23 -11.05
N ALA A 205 -5.35 5.94 -10.96
CA ALA A 205 -5.41 5.15 -9.73
C ALA A 205 -4.12 5.30 -8.93
N LEU A 206 -4.22 5.71 -7.66
CA LEU A 206 -3.10 5.88 -6.75
C LEU A 206 -3.37 5.13 -5.42
N PRO A 207 -2.32 4.65 -4.72
CA PRO A 207 -2.45 4.09 -3.37
C PRO A 207 -3.08 5.12 -2.42
N SER A 208 -3.97 4.75 -1.50
CA SER A 208 -4.64 5.72 -0.59
C SER A 208 -3.65 6.66 0.12
N LEU A 209 -4.04 7.94 0.18
CA LEU A 209 -3.36 9.04 0.84
C LEU A 209 -3.32 8.92 2.37
N PHE A 210 -4.27 8.19 2.97
CA PHE A 210 -4.48 8.24 4.41
C PHE A 210 -3.78 7.10 5.14
N SER A 211 -2.99 7.46 6.14
CA SER A 211 -2.29 6.49 7.00
C SER A 211 -3.25 5.61 7.80
N GLN A 212 -4.47 6.10 8.06
CA GLN A 212 -5.51 5.43 8.83
C GLN A 212 -6.12 4.24 8.09
N ASP A 213 -6.12 4.28 6.76
CA ASP A 213 -6.71 3.26 5.90
C ASP A 213 -5.92 1.95 5.90
N ARG A 214 -4.65 1.98 6.35
CA ARG A 214 -3.76 0.81 6.45
C ARG A 214 -3.91 0.01 7.74
N GLY A 215 -5.07 0.08 8.36
CA GLY A 215 -5.43 -0.75 9.53
C GLY A 215 -5.18 -0.10 10.89
N ILE A 216 -5.08 1.22 10.96
CA ILE A 216 -5.08 1.95 12.24
C ILE A 216 -6.53 2.33 12.56
N ASN A 217 -7.36 1.32 12.85
CA ASN A 217 -8.75 1.55 13.24
C ASN A 217 -8.79 2.10 14.67
N ARG A 218 -8.92 3.42 14.81
CA ARG A 218 -8.88 4.15 16.10
C ARG A 218 -10.26 4.34 16.75
N ASN A 219 -11.35 4.05 16.03
CA ASN A 219 -12.70 4.22 16.56
C ASN A 219 -13.19 2.94 17.25
N ARG A 220 -12.81 2.77 18.53
CA ARG A 220 -13.48 1.81 19.43
C ARG A 220 -14.93 2.26 19.64
N GLY A 221 -15.84 1.78 18.80
CA GLY A 221 -17.29 2.01 18.95
C GLY A 221 -18.06 2.13 17.63
N SER A 222 -17.38 2.40 16.52
CA SER A 222 -18.01 2.40 15.19
C SER A 222 -17.96 1.02 14.57
N THR A 223 -19.10 0.53 14.11
CA THR A 223 -19.17 -0.62 13.18
C THR A 223 -18.87 -0.22 11.75
N GLU A 224 -18.89 1.09 11.43
CA GLU A 224 -18.53 1.62 10.13
C GLU A 224 -17.02 1.85 10.01
N VAL A 225 -16.42 1.31 8.95
CA VAL A 225 -15.01 1.43 8.61
C VAL A 225 -14.86 2.28 7.35
N ARG A 226 -14.13 3.38 7.47
CA ARG A 226 -13.65 4.20 6.36
C ARG A 226 -12.18 3.86 6.15
N ALA A 227 -11.93 2.86 5.31
CA ALA A 227 -10.58 2.44 4.94
C ALA A 227 -10.62 1.90 3.51
N TRP A 228 -9.74 2.38 2.65
CA TRP A 228 -9.59 1.91 1.28
C TRP A 228 -8.11 1.89 0.89
N ASP A 229 -7.74 1.05 -0.09
CA ASP A 229 -6.33 0.88 -0.47
C ASP A 229 -5.97 1.68 -1.72
N VAL A 230 -6.93 1.92 -2.62
CA VAL A 230 -6.71 2.61 -3.90
C VAL A 230 -7.74 3.72 -4.09
N THR A 231 -7.29 4.91 -4.43
CA THR A 231 -8.12 6.05 -4.85
C THR A 231 -7.99 6.21 -6.36
N VAL A 232 -9.11 6.33 -7.06
CA VAL A 232 -9.11 6.77 -8.47
C VAL A 232 -9.48 8.25 -8.50
N PHE A 233 -8.64 9.05 -9.14
CA PHE A 233 -8.91 10.45 -9.44
C PHE A 233 -9.34 10.59 -10.90
N GLN A 234 -10.27 11.51 -11.17
CA GLN A 234 -10.79 11.79 -12.49
C GLN A 234 -10.92 13.30 -12.71
N GLN A 235 -10.75 13.75 -13.95
CA GLN A 235 -10.98 15.13 -14.34
C GLN A 235 -11.67 15.15 -15.71
N PHE A 236 -12.84 15.77 -15.78
CA PHE A 236 -13.58 15.99 -17.03
C PHE A 236 -13.38 17.43 -17.50
N ASP A 237 -13.14 17.64 -18.79
CA ASP A 237 -13.23 18.95 -19.49
C ASP A 237 -12.67 20.20 -18.77
N HIS A 238 -11.55 20.05 -18.06
CA HIS A 238 -10.88 21.11 -17.26
C HIS A 238 -11.58 21.54 -15.97
N ASP A 239 -12.56 20.78 -15.50
CA ASP A 239 -13.24 20.96 -14.21
C ASP A 239 -12.35 20.56 -13.01
N ASP A 240 -12.93 20.66 -11.81
CA ASP A 240 -12.37 20.19 -10.54
C ASP A 240 -11.98 18.69 -10.63
N ILE A 241 -10.93 18.31 -9.91
CA ILE A 241 -10.57 16.88 -9.77
C ILE A 241 -11.58 16.21 -8.84
N GLU A 242 -12.17 15.14 -9.33
CA GLU A 242 -13.08 14.28 -8.57
C GLU A 242 -12.38 12.99 -8.13
N THR A 243 -12.91 12.38 -7.07
CA THR A 243 -12.49 11.05 -6.59
C THR A 243 -13.66 10.06 -6.74
N PRO A 244 -13.96 9.60 -7.97
CA PRO A 244 -15.14 8.78 -8.24
C PRO A 244 -15.11 7.42 -7.53
N TYR A 245 -13.93 6.85 -7.27
CA TYR A 245 -13.82 5.51 -6.71
C TYR A 245 -12.83 5.46 -5.55
N LEU A 246 -13.31 4.95 -4.41
CA LEU A 246 -12.52 4.53 -3.26
C LEU A 246 -12.58 3.01 -3.17
N ILE A 247 -11.47 2.32 -3.41
CA ILE A 247 -11.46 0.86 -3.57
C ILE A 247 -10.72 0.23 -2.39
N GLN A 248 -11.41 -0.60 -1.63
CA GLN A 248 -10.77 -1.47 -0.64
C GLN A 248 -10.54 -2.85 -1.25
N VAL A 249 -9.27 -3.25 -1.30
CA VAL A 249 -8.83 -4.50 -1.89
C VAL A 249 -8.71 -5.59 -0.82
N LYS A 250 -9.36 -6.73 -1.06
CA LYS A 250 -9.26 -7.95 -0.25
C LYS A 250 -8.86 -9.11 -1.13
N THR A 251 -8.06 -10.03 -0.60
CA THR A 251 -7.67 -11.21 -1.36
C THR A 251 -8.84 -12.18 -1.55
N THR A 252 -9.71 -12.34 -0.54
CA THR A 252 -10.81 -13.33 -0.55
C THR A 252 -12.03 -12.84 0.23
N LYS A 253 -13.25 -13.28 -0.13
CA LYS A 253 -14.51 -13.02 0.60
C LYS A 253 -14.56 -13.66 1.99
N ASN A 254 -13.95 -14.85 2.14
CA ASN A 254 -14.10 -15.67 3.34
C ASN A 254 -12.97 -15.46 4.36
N HIS A 255 -13.03 -14.38 5.16
CA HIS A 255 -12.37 -14.37 6.45
C HIS A 255 -13.43 -14.55 7.57
N PRO A 256 -13.68 -15.79 8.05
CA PRO A 256 -14.85 -16.14 8.88
C PRO A 256 -14.91 -15.52 10.29
N LYS A 257 -14.10 -14.49 10.57
CA LYS A 257 -14.07 -13.74 11.84
C LYS A 257 -14.19 -12.22 11.66
N LYS A 258 -14.44 -11.71 10.45
CA LYS A 258 -14.30 -10.26 10.13
C LYS A 258 -15.55 -9.52 9.69
N ASP A 259 -16.71 -10.17 9.57
CA ASP A 259 -17.99 -9.52 9.20
C ASP A 259 -18.61 -8.68 10.35
N LYS A 260 -17.78 -8.06 11.19
CA LYS A 260 -18.23 -7.09 12.20
C LYS A 260 -18.12 -5.64 11.73
N PHE A 261 -17.49 -5.42 10.57
CA PHE A 261 -17.22 -4.10 10.04
C PHE A 261 -18.01 -3.91 8.75
N HIS A 262 -18.80 -2.85 8.70
CA HIS A 262 -19.48 -2.39 7.50
C HIS A 262 -18.64 -1.27 6.90
N TYR A 263 -18.23 -1.42 5.64
CA TYR A 263 -17.61 -0.31 4.93
C TYR A 263 -18.68 0.73 4.58
N THR A 264 -18.28 2.00 4.53
CA THR A 264 -19.20 3.05 4.08
C THR A 264 -19.56 2.86 2.60
N LYS A 265 -20.73 3.33 2.19
CA LYS A 265 -21.31 3.05 0.85
C LYS A 265 -20.50 3.62 -0.32
N ASP A 266 -19.65 4.59 -0.05
CA ASP A 266 -18.72 5.23 -0.98
C ASP A 266 -17.45 4.39 -1.26
N ILE A 267 -17.25 3.27 -0.54
CA ILE A 267 -16.10 2.40 -0.71
C ILE A 267 -16.52 1.10 -1.42
N SER A 268 -16.01 0.90 -2.63
CA SER A 268 -16.18 -0.34 -3.39
C SER A 268 -15.27 -1.44 -2.83
N MET A 269 -15.86 -2.59 -2.52
CA MET A 269 -15.16 -3.74 -1.95
C MET A 269 -14.77 -4.74 -3.02
N LEU A 270 -13.48 -4.81 -3.34
CA LEU A 270 -12.96 -5.71 -4.37
C LEU A 270 -12.30 -6.95 -3.75
N HIS A 271 -12.84 -8.14 -4.03
CA HIS A 271 -12.27 -9.42 -3.61
C HIS A 271 -11.57 -10.09 -4.78
N ILE A 272 -10.25 -9.97 -4.86
CA ILE A 272 -9.48 -10.35 -6.05
C ILE A 272 -9.76 -11.79 -6.50
N LYS A 273 -9.83 -12.77 -5.59
CA LYS A 273 -10.07 -14.18 -5.97
C LYS A 273 -11.46 -14.46 -6.51
N GLU A 274 -12.47 -13.74 -6.06
CA GLU A 274 -13.84 -14.00 -6.45
C GLU A 274 -14.27 -13.10 -7.61
N ASP A 275 -13.85 -11.85 -7.57
CA ASP A 275 -14.32 -10.79 -8.46
C ASP A 275 -13.42 -10.65 -9.70
N LEU A 276 -12.11 -10.95 -9.61
CA LEU A 276 -11.17 -10.89 -10.76
C LEU A 276 -10.75 -12.27 -11.31
N ALA A 277 -11.33 -13.38 -10.83
CA ALA A 277 -11.09 -14.70 -11.42
C ALA A 277 -11.82 -14.83 -12.77
N ILE A 278 -11.20 -15.42 -13.78
CA ILE A 278 -11.75 -15.49 -15.15
C ILE A 278 -12.64 -16.73 -15.32
N ASN A 279 -12.18 -17.89 -14.84
CA ASN A 279 -12.87 -19.19 -14.95
C ASN A 279 -13.40 -19.71 -13.60
N ASP A 280 -14.50 -20.47 -13.68
CA ASP A 280 -15.29 -20.91 -12.54
C ASP A 280 -14.63 -22.05 -11.71
N GLN A 281 -14.94 -22.05 -10.40
CA GLN A 281 -14.51 -22.93 -9.29
C GLN A 281 -13.04 -23.34 -9.13
N GLU A 282 -12.33 -23.82 -10.17
CA GLU A 282 -10.95 -24.31 -10.04
C GLU A 282 -9.94 -23.15 -9.95
N GLU A 283 -10.11 -22.10 -10.76
CA GLU A 283 -9.25 -20.91 -10.67
C GLU A 283 -9.44 -20.26 -9.29
N ARG A 284 -10.66 -20.17 -8.75
CA ARG A 284 -10.92 -19.59 -7.41
C ARG A 284 -10.17 -20.29 -6.26
N ARG A 285 -9.85 -21.59 -6.39
CA ARG A 285 -9.10 -22.33 -5.36
C ARG A 285 -7.60 -22.05 -5.41
N GLY A 286 -7.04 -21.76 -6.59
CA GLY A 286 -5.59 -21.55 -6.81
C GLY A 286 -5.18 -20.12 -7.21
N PHE A 287 -6.13 -19.22 -7.47
CA PHE A 287 -5.84 -17.87 -7.94
C PHE A 287 -5.10 -17.07 -6.88
N SER A 288 -3.99 -16.47 -7.31
CA SER A 288 -3.18 -15.57 -6.51
C SER A 288 -3.09 -14.24 -7.27
N PRO A 289 -3.23 -13.09 -6.59
CA PRO A 289 -3.05 -11.78 -7.22
C PRO A 289 -1.69 -11.64 -7.94
N ILE A 290 -0.69 -12.44 -7.56
CA ILE A 290 0.62 -12.49 -8.23
C ILE A 290 0.53 -12.94 -9.70
N HIS A 291 -0.48 -13.72 -10.09
CA HIS A 291 -0.67 -14.14 -11.49
C HIS A 291 -1.12 -12.96 -12.36
N ILE A 292 -1.88 -12.00 -11.81
CA ILE A 292 -2.23 -10.76 -12.51
C ILE A 292 -0.96 -9.96 -12.78
N ILE A 293 -0.11 -9.80 -11.76
CA ILE A 293 1.18 -9.11 -11.90
C ILE A 293 2.04 -9.81 -12.97
N ALA A 294 2.15 -11.14 -12.93
CA ALA A 294 2.91 -11.89 -13.93
C ALA A 294 2.41 -11.67 -15.36
N ASP A 295 1.09 -11.76 -15.59
CA ASP A 295 0.48 -11.50 -16.90
C ASP A 295 0.79 -10.06 -17.38
N LEU A 296 0.68 -9.06 -16.49
CA LEU A 296 0.99 -7.64 -16.79
C LEU A 296 2.46 -7.42 -17.14
N LEU A 297 3.38 -8.08 -16.44
CA LEU A 297 4.82 -8.00 -16.70
C LEU A 297 5.17 -8.62 -18.06
N SER A 298 4.59 -9.78 -18.40
CA SER A 298 4.78 -10.39 -19.72
C SER A 298 4.29 -9.49 -20.86
N GLU A 299 3.16 -8.81 -20.68
CA GLU A 299 2.67 -7.84 -21.67
C GLU A 299 3.61 -6.65 -21.82
N GLN A 300 4.11 -6.11 -20.71
CA GLN A 300 5.03 -4.97 -20.74
C GLN A 300 6.37 -5.30 -21.41
N GLU A 301 6.83 -6.55 -21.31
CA GLU A 301 8.04 -7.04 -21.98
C GLU A 301 7.81 -7.42 -23.46
N GLY A 302 6.57 -7.42 -23.93
CA GLY A 302 6.20 -7.91 -25.26
C GLY A 302 6.41 -9.42 -25.44
N SER A 303 6.47 -10.15 -24.33
CA SER A 303 6.61 -11.61 -24.28
C SER A 303 5.27 -12.31 -24.09
N ASP A 304 4.16 -11.56 -24.14
CA ASP A 304 2.83 -12.06 -23.92
C ASP A 304 2.27 -12.86 -25.10
N SER A 305 1.39 -13.80 -24.76
CA SER A 305 0.58 -14.49 -25.76
C SER A 305 -0.72 -13.71 -25.99
N PRO A 306 -1.40 -13.85 -27.15
CA PRO A 306 -2.74 -13.28 -27.34
C PRO A 306 -3.73 -13.66 -26.22
N SER A 307 -3.55 -14.85 -25.63
CA SER A 307 -4.35 -15.29 -24.49
C SER A 307 -4.11 -14.49 -23.21
N THR A 308 -2.90 -13.98 -22.99
CA THR A 308 -2.55 -13.13 -21.84
C THR A 308 -3.27 -11.80 -21.92
N LYS A 309 -3.20 -11.13 -23.08
CA LYS A 309 -3.93 -9.88 -23.31
C LYS A 309 -5.43 -10.06 -23.09
N THR A 310 -6.05 -11.09 -23.67
CA THR A 310 -7.48 -11.40 -23.46
C THR A 310 -7.81 -11.61 -21.97
N ARG A 311 -6.95 -12.30 -21.21
CA ARG A 311 -7.15 -12.48 -19.77
C ARG A 311 -7.09 -11.16 -19.01
N LEU A 312 -6.13 -10.29 -19.35
CA LEU A 312 -5.99 -8.98 -18.72
C LEU A 312 -7.21 -8.10 -19.01
N ASP A 313 -7.66 -8.06 -20.27
CA ASP A 313 -8.85 -7.31 -20.67
C ASP A 313 -10.10 -7.79 -19.90
N GLN A 314 -10.32 -9.11 -19.81
CA GLN A 314 -11.42 -9.68 -19.02
C GLN A 314 -11.34 -9.33 -17.53
N ARG A 315 -10.14 -9.22 -16.94
CA ARG A 315 -9.98 -8.81 -15.54
C ARG A 315 -10.22 -7.32 -15.37
N THR A 316 -9.80 -6.51 -16.35
CA THR A 316 -10.10 -5.09 -16.38
C THR A 316 -11.61 -4.86 -16.44
N ASP A 317 -12.34 -5.53 -17.33
CA ASP A 317 -13.80 -5.41 -17.42
C ASP A 317 -14.47 -5.73 -16.08
N LYS A 318 -14.09 -6.85 -15.44
CA LYS A 318 -14.61 -7.23 -14.12
C LYS A 318 -14.23 -6.23 -13.02
N LEU A 319 -13.04 -5.65 -13.06
CA LEU A 319 -12.64 -4.60 -12.13
C LEU A 319 -13.55 -3.38 -12.28
N LEU A 320 -13.82 -2.95 -13.51
CA LEU A 320 -14.68 -1.82 -13.81
C LEU A 320 -16.13 -2.09 -13.40
N ASP A 321 -16.66 -3.29 -13.62
CA ASP A 321 -18.00 -3.67 -13.17
C ASP A 321 -18.13 -3.51 -11.64
N VAL A 322 -17.16 -4.04 -10.88
CA VAL A 322 -17.21 -4.02 -9.40
C VAL A 322 -17.11 -2.62 -8.80
N ILE A 323 -16.35 -1.71 -9.43
CA ILE A 323 -16.19 -0.35 -8.90
C ILE A 323 -17.33 0.58 -9.32
N ASN A 324 -18.12 0.20 -10.33
CA ASN A 324 -19.29 0.94 -10.80
C ASN A 324 -20.62 0.48 -10.16
N ASP A 325 -20.62 -0.66 -9.45
CA ASP A 325 -21.79 -1.23 -8.73
C ASP A 325 -22.13 -0.50 -7.42
#